data_AF-A0A976H1I2-F1
#
_entry.id   AF-A0A976H1I2-F1
#
_cell.length_a   1.000
_cell.length_b   1.000
_cell.length_c   1.000
_cell.angle_alpha   90.00
_cell.angle_beta   90.00
_cell.angle_gamma   90.00
#
_symmetry.space_group_name_H-M   'P 1'
#
loop_
_entity.id
_entity.type
_entity.pdbx_description
1 polymer ?
#
loop_
_entity_poly.entity_id
_entity_poly.type
_entity_poly.pdbx_seq_one_letter_code
_entity_poly.pdbx_strand_id
1 'polypeptide(L)'
;MIEIVDQLRNAAAMHSSASQTSTACFRVLRAGAQTTLQDLGRPGLKDVGIPIGGVMDRQALARLNAILGNAPTAAAYEMLWGGLEVECLADCLMAYTGDVQGWVG
;
A
#
# COMPACT_ATOMS: atom_id res chain seq x y z
N MET A 1 9.60 3.08 -7.77
CA MET A 1 9.61 4.49 -8.22
C MET A 1 8.40 4.61 -9.06
N ILE A 2 7.41 5.44 -8.73
CA ILE A 2 6.14 5.27 -9.44
C ILE A 2 5.58 6.60 -9.88
N GLU A 3 5.03 6.55 -11.08
CA GLU A 3 4.33 7.63 -11.73
C GLU A 3 2.84 7.59 -11.40
N ILE A 4 2.21 8.72 -11.66
CA ILE A 4 0.80 8.97 -11.45
C ILE A 4 0.02 8.37 -12.62
N VAL A 5 -0.91 7.45 -12.32
CA VAL A 5 -2.01 7.13 -13.23
C VAL A 5 -3.25 7.84 -12.71
N ASP A 6 -3.55 9.00 -13.30
CA ASP A 6 -4.76 9.74 -12.97
C ASP A 6 -5.97 9.11 -13.68
N GLN A 7 -6.85 8.49 -12.89
CA GLN A 7 -8.17 8.02 -13.30
C GLN A 7 -9.22 8.69 -12.42
N LEU A 8 -9.46 9.98 -12.67
CA LEU A 8 -10.53 10.74 -12.01
C LEU A 8 -11.90 10.09 -12.23
N ARG A 9 -12.57 9.67 -11.14
CA ARG A 9 -13.91 10.17 -10.74
C ARG A 9 -14.41 9.60 -9.40
N ASN A 10 -14.75 10.52 -8.49
CA ASN A 10 -15.79 10.47 -7.45
C ASN A 10 -16.03 9.16 -6.66
N ALA A 11 -15.50 9.11 -5.44
CA ALA A 11 -16.03 8.32 -4.33
C ALA A 11 -16.58 9.20 -3.18
N ALA A 12 -17.37 10.22 -3.53
CA ALA A 12 -18.01 11.12 -2.56
C ALA A 12 -19.30 10.53 -1.95
N ALA A 13 -19.17 9.34 -1.35
CA ALA A 13 -20.08 8.61 -0.45
C ALA A 13 -19.34 7.28 -0.14
N MET A 14 -19.41 6.65 1.04
CA MET A 14 -20.59 6.41 1.86
C MET A 14 -20.21 6.34 3.35
N HIS A 15 -20.88 7.12 4.19
CA HIS A 15 -21.05 6.77 5.60
C HIS A 15 -22.35 5.98 5.72
N SER A 16 -22.30 4.68 6.04
CA SER A 16 -23.47 3.94 6.50
C SER A 16 -23.08 2.78 7.40
N SER A 17 -23.71 2.68 8.56
CA SER A 17 -23.45 1.70 9.60
C SER A 17 -24.18 0.38 9.32
N ALA A 18 -23.56 -0.48 8.51
CA ALA A 18 -23.98 -1.87 8.32
C ALA A 18 -22.82 -2.82 8.69
N SER A 19 -23.13 -4.08 8.97
CA SER A 19 -22.14 -5.12 9.27
C SER A 19 -21.05 -5.15 8.20
N GLN A 20 -19.79 -4.88 8.58
CA GLN A 20 -18.68 -4.71 7.64
C GLN A 20 -18.22 -6.05 7.07
N THR A 21 -18.98 -6.56 6.09
CA THR A 21 -18.46 -7.54 5.14
C THR A 21 -17.49 -6.79 4.23
N SER A 22 -16.20 -6.85 4.54
CA SER A 22 -15.15 -6.18 3.78
C SER A 22 -15.11 -6.70 2.33
N THR A 23 -15.70 -5.96 1.40
CA THR A 23 -15.57 -6.25 -0.03
C THR A 23 -14.09 -6.17 -0.39
N ALA A 24 -13.54 -7.26 -0.94
CA ALA A 24 -12.16 -7.29 -1.39
C ALA A 24 -11.99 -6.29 -2.54
N CYS A 25 -11.05 -5.36 -2.38
CA CYS A 25 -10.76 -4.29 -3.35
C CYS A 25 -10.05 -4.84 -4.61
N PHE A 26 -9.12 -5.77 -4.41
CA PHE A 26 -8.37 -6.47 -5.45
C PHE A 26 -8.02 -7.90 -4.99
N ARG A 27 -7.61 -8.74 -5.94
CA ARG A 27 -7.10 -10.10 -5.74
C ARG A 27 -5.63 -10.15 -6.14
N VAL A 28 -4.76 -10.67 -5.27
CA VAL A 28 -3.36 -10.95 -5.63
C VAL A 28 -3.32 -12.17 -6.54
N LEU A 29 -2.77 -11.99 -7.75
CA LEU A 29 -2.52 -13.07 -8.69
C LEU A 29 -1.13 -13.68 -8.45
N ARG A 30 -0.11 -12.82 -8.25
CA ARG A 30 1.27 -13.22 -7.90
C ARG A 30 1.88 -12.20 -6.95
N ALA A 31 2.61 -12.65 -5.94
CA ALA A 31 3.13 -11.78 -4.87
C ALA A 31 4.54 -11.22 -5.11
N GLY A 32 5.11 -11.40 -6.32
CA GLY A 32 6.50 -11.04 -6.60
C GLY A 32 7.53 -11.89 -5.87
N ALA A 33 8.76 -11.39 -5.74
CA ALA A 33 9.81 -12.07 -4.98
C ALA A 33 9.52 -12.04 -3.47
N GLN A 34 9.09 -10.89 -2.95
CA GLN A 34 8.54 -10.74 -1.61
C GLN A 34 7.68 -9.48 -1.55
N THR A 35 6.39 -9.62 -1.25
CA THR A 35 5.48 -8.51 -0.93
C THR A 35 5.04 -8.62 0.53
N THR A 36 5.12 -7.52 1.28
CA THR A 36 4.74 -7.44 2.70
C THR A 36 3.89 -6.20 2.98
N LEU A 37 2.99 -6.27 3.96
CA LEU A 37 2.30 -5.08 4.46
C LEU A 37 3.20 -4.39 5.51
N GLN A 38 3.52 -3.11 5.30
CA GLN A 38 4.44 -2.34 6.14
C GLN A 38 3.84 -1.01 6.56
N ASP A 39 4.05 -0.65 7.82
CA ASP A 39 3.73 0.65 8.42
C ASP A 39 5.02 1.40 8.81
N LEU A 40 4.95 2.33 9.79
CA LEU A 40 6.14 3.04 10.30
C LEU A 40 6.97 2.23 11.32
N GLY A 41 6.54 1.01 11.64
CA GLY A 41 7.16 0.13 12.61
C GLY A 41 6.83 0.47 14.06
N ARG A 42 7.52 -0.23 14.97
CA ARG A 42 7.36 -0.23 16.43
C ARG A 42 8.66 0.22 17.11
N PRO A 43 8.96 1.53 17.13
CA PRO A 43 10.14 2.04 17.84
C PRO A 43 10.01 1.82 19.35
N GLY A 44 11.15 1.76 20.05
CA GLY A 44 11.18 1.69 21.52
C GLY A 44 11.21 0.28 22.13
N LEU A 45 11.11 -0.79 21.35
CA LEU A 45 11.09 -2.18 21.84
C LEU A 45 12.41 -2.96 21.65
N LYS A 46 13.52 -2.24 21.39
CA LYS A 46 14.83 -2.86 21.11
C LYS A 46 15.47 -3.52 22.33
N ASP A 47 15.19 -2.98 23.51
CA ASP A 47 15.61 -3.49 24.82
C ASP A 47 15.04 -4.89 25.13
N VAL A 48 13.82 -5.17 24.67
CA VAL A 48 13.19 -6.51 24.71
C VAL A 48 13.45 -7.34 23.44
N GLY A 49 14.45 -6.96 22.63
CA GLY A 49 14.89 -7.72 21.45
C GLY A 49 13.99 -7.62 20.21
N ILE A 50 12.99 -6.74 20.20
CA ILE A 50 12.06 -6.59 19.07
C ILE A 50 12.63 -5.54 18.08
N PRO A 51 12.82 -5.89 16.79
CA PRO A 51 13.26 -4.93 15.79
C PRO A 51 12.17 -3.89 15.49
N ILE A 52 12.58 -2.68 15.10
CA ILE A 52 11.67 -1.58 14.72
C ILE A 52 10.69 -2.05 13.64
N GLY A 53 11.18 -2.78 12.62
CA GLY A 53 10.36 -3.15 11.47
C GLY A 53 9.79 -1.94 10.73
N GLY A 54 8.66 -2.14 10.07
CA GLY A 54 8.05 -1.15 9.18
C GLY A 54 8.81 -1.02 7.85
N VAL A 55 8.35 -0.07 7.04
CA VAL A 55 8.83 0.18 5.68
C VAL A 55 10.32 0.55 5.65
N MET A 56 11.04 0.03 4.66
CA MET A 56 12.46 0.29 4.43
C MET A 56 12.72 1.71 3.90
N ASP A 57 11.88 2.20 2.98
CA ASP A 57 11.87 3.61 2.55
C ASP A 57 10.66 4.37 3.13
N ARG A 58 10.92 5.15 4.18
CA ARG A 58 9.90 6.00 4.83
C ARG A 58 9.47 7.20 3.98
N GLN A 59 10.32 7.67 3.07
CA GLN A 59 9.98 8.77 2.16
C GLN A 59 9.10 8.27 1.01
N ALA A 60 9.29 7.02 0.56
CA ALA A 60 8.35 6.32 -0.31
C ALA A 60 6.95 6.28 0.34
N LEU A 61 6.82 5.68 1.54
CA LEU A 61 5.53 5.59 2.24
C LEU A 61 4.87 6.96 2.46
N ALA A 62 5.63 7.96 2.89
CA ALA A 62 5.10 9.32 3.08
C ALA A 62 4.55 9.94 1.78
N ARG A 63 5.27 9.79 0.66
CA ARG A 63 4.81 10.25 -0.67
C ARG A 63 3.58 9.49 -1.13
N LEU A 64 3.57 8.16 -0.97
CA LEU A 64 2.44 7.30 -1.32
C LEU A 64 1.16 7.71 -0.58
N ASN A 65 1.24 7.84 0.75
CA ASN A 65 0.10 8.25 1.55
C ASN A 65 -0.36 9.68 1.21
N ALA A 66 0.56 10.60 0.93
CA ALA A 66 0.21 11.94 0.47
C ALA A 66 -0.50 11.96 -0.90
N ILE A 67 -0.06 11.15 -1.87
CA ILE A 67 -0.69 11.04 -3.20
C ILE A 67 -2.12 10.50 -3.09
N LEU A 68 -2.36 9.53 -2.22
CA LEU A 68 -3.68 8.92 -2.02
C LEU A 68 -4.58 9.69 -1.03
N GLY A 69 -4.08 10.75 -0.39
CA GLY A 69 -4.81 11.47 0.68
C GLY A 69 -4.96 10.67 1.98
N ASN A 70 -4.18 9.60 2.16
CA ASN A 70 -4.17 8.77 3.36
C ASN A 70 -3.50 9.47 4.55
N ALA A 71 -3.80 9.00 5.76
CA ALA A 71 -3.03 9.36 6.95
C ALA A 71 -1.53 8.99 6.75
N PRO A 72 -0.55 9.82 7.18
CA PRO A 72 0.87 9.53 7.00
C PRO A 72 1.35 8.21 7.61
N THR A 73 0.61 7.69 8.61
CA THR A 73 0.87 6.43 9.32
C THR A 73 0.18 5.21 8.69
N ALA A 74 -0.58 5.38 7.61
CA ALA A 74 -1.28 4.26 6.97
C ALA A 74 -0.27 3.26 6.39
N ALA A 75 -0.56 1.97 6.57
CA ALA A 75 0.26 0.89 6.05
C ALA A 75 0.11 0.77 4.52
N ALA A 76 1.15 0.30 3.85
CA ALA A 76 1.16 0.03 2.41
C ALA A 76 1.91 -1.27 2.09
N TYR A 77 1.76 -1.77 0.87
CA TYR A 77 2.51 -2.92 0.40
C TYR A 77 3.94 -2.51 0.00
N GLU A 78 4.92 -3.09 0.66
CA GLU A 78 6.33 -3.02 0.27
C GLU A 78 6.68 -4.26 -0.55
N MET A 79 7.23 -4.03 -1.76
CA MET A 79 7.61 -5.05 -2.72
C MET A 79 9.14 -5.07 -2.87
N LEU A 80 9.79 -6.13 -2.42
CA LEU A 80 11.21 -6.37 -2.70
C LEU A 80 11.33 -6.96 -4.11
N TRP A 81 12.12 -6.30 -4.96
CA TRP A 81 12.38 -6.68 -6.36
C TRP A 81 11.15 -6.78 -7.29
N GLY A 82 9.99 -6.25 -6.87
CA GLY A 82 8.79 -6.15 -7.71
C GLY A 82 8.11 -7.49 -8.03
N GLY A 83 7.35 -7.52 -9.13
CA GLY A 83 6.61 -8.70 -9.60
C GLY A 83 5.26 -8.98 -8.91
N LEU A 84 4.70 -7.99 -8.21
CA LEU A 84 3.33 -8.05 -7.70
C LEU A 84 2.34 -7.87 -8.86
N GLU A 85 1.48 -8.87 -9.06
CA GLU A 85 0.39 -8.85 -10.05
C GLU A 85 -0.95 -8.91 -9.29
N VAL A 86 -1.88 -8.00 -9.59
CA VAL A 86 -3.20 -7.89 -8.95
C VAL A 86 -4.31 -7.70 -9.96
N GLU A 87 -5.49 -8.27 -9.68
CA GLU A 87 -6.74 -8.04 -10.40
C GLU A 87 -7.64 -7.13 -9.55
N CYS A 88 -8.11 -6.02 -10.10
CA CYS A 88 -9.08 -5.16 -9.41
C CYS A 88 -10.45 -5.83 -9.38
N LEU A 89 -11.07 -5.92 -8.20
CA LEU A 89 -12.41 -6.50 -8.02
C LEU A 89 -13.50 -5.43 -7.86
N ALA A 90 -13.10 -4.19 -7.59
CA ALA A 90 -13.94 -3.00 -7.49
C ALA A 90 -13.16 -1.76 -7.94
N ASP A 91 -13.86 -0.64 -8.13
CA ASP A 91 -13.26 0.66 -8.40
C ASP A 91 -12.32 1.06 -7.25
N CYS A 92 -11.05 1.30 -7.56
CA CYS A 92 -10.05 1.64 -6.56
C CYS A 92 -8.96 2.56 -7.11
N LEU A 93 -8.45 3.44 -6.24
CA LEU A 93 -7.29 4.27 -6.53
C LEU A 93 -6.04 3.57 -5.99
N MET A 94 -5.09 3.27 -6.86
CA MET A 94 -3.80 2.69 -6.49
C MET A 94 -2.64 3.62 -6.87
N ALA A 95 -1.68 3.69 -5.97
CA ALA A 95 -0.34 4.22 -6.16
C ALA A 95 0.65 3.32 -5.38
N TYR A 96 1.96 3.53 -5.51
CA TYR A 96 3.01 2.90 -4.66
C TYR A 96 4.28 3.81 -4.63
N THR A 97 5.54 3.36 -4.53
CA THR A 97 6.74 4.27 -4.63
C THR A 97 8.10 3.55 -4.90
N GLY A 98 9.27 4.18 -4.67
CA GLY A 98 10.59 3.49 -4.55
C GLY A 98 11.60 3.75 -5.68
N ASP A 99 12.26 2.70 -6.20
CA ASP A 99 13.00 2.57 -7.50
C ASP A 99 12.19 1.66 -8.49
N VAL A 100 12.39 1.69 -9.83
CA VAL A 100 11.65 0.79 -10.77
C VAL A 100 12.50 0.05 -11.80
N GLN A 101 12.27 -1.27 -11.83
CA GLN A 101 12.22 -2.07 -13.05
C GLN A 101 11.03 -3.03 -12.94
N GLY A 102 10.17 -3.10 -13.96
CA GLY A 102 9.13 -4.14 -14.10
C GLY A 102 7.81 -3.89 -13.35
N TRP A 103 6.86 -3.24 -14.03
CA TRP A 103 5.42 -3.49 -13.82
C TRP A 103 4.85 -4.13 -15.10
N VAL A 104 3.92 -5.07 -14.92
CA VAL A 104 3.07 -5.62 -15.98
C VAL A 104 1.65 -5.61 -15.40
N GLY A 105 0.73 -4.94 -16.10
CA GLY A 105 -0.71 -4.92 -15.80
C GLY A 105 -1.48 -5.93 -16.61
#